data_AF-A0A967ILY9-F1
#
_entry.id   AF-A0A967ILY9-F1
#
_cell.length_a   1.000
_cell.length_b   1.000
_cell.length_c   1.000
_cell.angle_alpha   90.00
_cell.angle_beta   90.00
_cell.angle_gamma   90.00
#
_symmetry.space_group_name_H-M   'P 1'
#
loop_
_entity.id
_entity.type
_entity.pdbx_description
1 polymer ?
#
loop_
_entity_poly.entity_id
_entity_poly.type
_entity_poly.pdbx_seq_one_letter_code
_entity_poly.pdbx_strand_id
1 'polypeptide(L)' 'MQQPPEVQLLKVAPATAFPNQQFNYTFFVTNTGIVTAAGLVLSDTIPTGATFIEAPGATLVGN' A
#
# COMPACT_ATOMS: atom_id res chain seq x y z
N MET A 1 19.05 -13.58 21.46
CA MET A 1 18.63 -13.45 20.04
C MET A 1 17.60 -12.33 20.00
N GLN A 2 17.80 -11.30 19.19
CA GLN A 2 16.85 -10.19 19.07
C GLN A 2 15.70 -10.62 18.14
N GLN A 3 14.44 -10.40 18.55
CA GLN A 3 13.29 -10.67 17.69
C GLN A 3 13.31 -9.69 16.50
N PRO A 4 13.10 -10.15 15.25
CA PRO A 4 12.93 -9.25 14.12
C PRO A 4 11.64 -8.43 14.26
N PRO A 5 11.54 -7.22 13.68
CA PRO A 5 10.27 -6.51 13.61
C PRO A 5 9.24 -7.37 12.86
N GLU A 6 8.01 -7.37 13.33
CA GLU A 6 6.92 -8.15 12.76
C GLU A 6 5.87 -7.20 12.20
N VAL A 7 5.65 -7.23 10.89
CA VAL A 7 4.78 -6.27 10.20
C VAL A 7 3.68 -7.00 9.47
N GLN A 8 2.46 -6.50 9.64
CA GLN A 8 1.28 -6.91 8.90
C GLN A 8 0.89 -5.82 7.91
N LEU A 9 0.48 -6.24 6.72
CA LEU A 9 0.00 -5.37 5.66
C LEU A 9 -1.41 -5.82 5.24
N LEU A 10 -2.34 -4.86 5.22
CA LEU A 10 -3.67 -5.05 4.68
C LEU A 10 -3.97 -3.99 3.62
N LYS A 11 -4.36 -4.42 2.42
CA LYS A 11 -4.87 -3.55 1.36
C LYS A 11 -6.40 -3.64 1.33
N VAL A 12 -7.07 -2.50 1.37
CA VAL A 12 -8.52 -2.42 1.25
C VAL A 12 -8.85 -1.59 0.01
N ALA A 13 -9.64 -2.18 -0.89
CA ALA A 13 -10.12 -1.56 -2.11
C ALA A 13 -11.50 -2.13 -2.45
N PRO A 14 -12.30 -1.46 -3.29
CA PRO A 14 -13.45 -2.08 -3.92
C PRO A 14 -13.06 -3.35 -4.69
N ALA A 15 -13.88 -4.39 -4.62
CA ALA A 15 -13.64 -5.64 -5.36
C ALA A 15 -13.78 -5.45 -6.88
N THR A 16 -14.50 -4.42 -7.31
CA THR A 16 -14.73 -4.06 -8.70
C THR A 16 -14.68 -2.55 -8.88
N ALA A 17 -14.26 -2.11 -10.06
CA ALA A 17 -14.35 -0.74 -10.51
C ALA A 17 -14.82 -0.74 -11.98
N PHE A 18 -15.66 0.22 -12.35
CA PHE A 18 -16.12 0.39 -13.72
C PHE A 18 -15.20 1.33 -14.50
N PRO A 19 -15.20 1.28 -15.85
CA PRO A 19 -14.47 2.24 -16.66
C PRO A 19 -14.81 3.69 -16.27
N ASN A 20 -13.79 4.55 -16.18
CA ASN A 20 -13.89 5.96 -15.77
C ASN A 20 -14.37 6.20 -14.32
N GLN A 21 -14.52 5.15 -13.49
CA GLN A 21 -14.81 5.30 -12.08
C GLN A 21 -13.51 5.58 -11.30
N GLN A 22 -13.49 6.68 -10.54
CA GLN A 22 -12.47 6.88 -9.52
C GLN A 22 -12.79 6.03 -8.30
N PHE A 23 -11.76 5.38 -7.75
CA PHE A 23 -11.84 4.69 -6.48
C PHE A 23 -10.56 4.90 -5.69
N ASN A 24 -10.69 4.81 -4.37
CA ASN A 24 -9.57 4.88 -3.45
C ASN A 24 -9.26 3.47 -2.93
N TYR A 25 -8.00 3.22 -2.65
CA TYR A 25 -7.57 2.07 -1.87
C TYR A 25 -6.62 2.52 -0.76
N THR A 26 -6.67 1.81 0.36
CA THR A 26 -5.93 2.16 1.58
C THR A 26 -5.05 0.98 1.98
N PHE A 27 -3.81 1.29 2.36
CA PHE A 27 -2.91 0.34 3.00
C PHE A 27 -2.88 0.58 4.51
N PHE A 28 -3.07 -0.48 5.28
CA PHE A 28 -2.85 -0.51 6.71
C PHE A 28 -1.57 -1.29 6.97
N VAL A 29 -0.57 -0.59 7.52
CA VAL A 29 0.71 -1.18 7.94
C VAL A 29 0.75 -1.18 9.46
N THR A 30 0.80 -2.37 10.06
CA THR A 30 0.79 -2.54 11.51
C THR A 30 2.04 -3.29 11.94
N ASN A 31 2.84 -2.69 12.84
CA ASN A 31 3.91 -3.41 13.52
C ASN A 31 3.31 -4.18 14.70
N THR A 32 3.22 -5.49 14.59
CA THR A 32 2.72 -6.40 15.64
C THR A 32 3.82 -6.91 16.55
N GLY A 33 5.09 -6.64 16.21
CA GLY A 33 6.24 -7.04 17.00
C GLY A 33 6.58 -6.09 18.14
N ILE A 34 7.53 -6.51 18.98
CA ILE A 34 8.04 -5.72 20.11
C ILE A 34 9.23 -4.82 19.73
N VAL A 35 9.70 -4.89 18.49
CA VAL A 35 10.83 -4.11 17.96
C VAL A 35 10.32 -3.10 16.94
N THR A 36 10.87 -1.89 16.95
CA THR A 36 10.54 -0.83 15.99
C THR A 36 10.85 -1.26 14.55
N ALA A 37 9.83 -1.18 13.68
CA ALA A 37 10.01 -1.33 12.24
C ALA A 37 10.39 0.03 11.62
N ALA A 38 11.66 0.19 11.22
CA ALA A 38 12.17 1.40 10.57
C ALA A 38 12.56 1.13 9.11
N GLY A 39 12.51 2.16 8.26
CA GLY A 39 12.93 2.05 6.85
C GLY A 39 12.00 1.20 5.98
N LEU A 40 10.72 1.12 6.34
CA LEU A 40 9.73 0.37 5.56
C LEU A 40 9.48 1.04 4.21
N VAL A 41 9.52 0.24 3.14
CA VAL A 41 9.15 0.65 1.78
C VAL A 41 7.98 -0.22 1.33
N LEU A 42 6.87 0.43 0.95
CA LEU A 42 5.71 -0.22 0.35
C LEU A 42 5.69 0.07 -1.15
N SER A 43 5.63 -0.98 -1.95
CA SER A 43 5.52 -0.90 -3.42
C SER A 43 4.24 -1.57 -3.86
N ASP A 44 3.46 -0.88 -4.69
CA ASP A 44 2.22 -1.39 -5.28
C ASP A 44 2.19 -1.04 -6.76
N THR A 45 1.92 -2.03 -7.61
CA THR A 45 1.81 -1.84 -9.05
C THR A 45 0.39 -1.41 -9.40
N ILE A 46 0.26 -0.33 -10.17
CA ILE A 46 -1.03 0.11 -10.69
C ILE A 46 -1.55 -0.96 -11.68
N PRO A 47 -2.75 -1.53 -11.47
CA PRO A 47 -3.31 -2.52 -12.37
C PRO A 47 -3.48 -1.97 -13.79
N THR A 48 -3.28 -2.82 -14.79
CA THR A 48 -3.54 -2.46 -16.19
C THR A 48 -4.98 -1.99 -16.37
N GLY A 49 -5.16 -0.83 -17.01
CA GLY A 49 -6.48 -0.22 -17.22
C GLY A 49 -6.92 0.73 -16.11
N ALA A 50 -6.15 0.88 -15.03
CA ALA A 50 -6.31 1.95 -14.05
C ALA A 50 -5.29 3.06 -14.28
N THR A 51 -5.68 4.29 -13.96
CA THR A 51 -4.79 5.47 -14.00
C THR A 51 -4.57 5.95 -12.58
N PHE A 52 -3.30 6.12 -12.18
CA PHE A 52 -2.98 6.74 -10.90
C PHE A 52 -3.39 8.22 -10.90
N ILE A 53 -4.06 8.65 -9.83
CA ILE A 53 -4.46 10.05 -9.63
C ILE A 53 -3.56 10.67 -8.57
N GLU A 54 -3.62 10.14 -7.35
CA GLU A 54 -2.84 10.62 -6.23
C GLU A 54 -2.68 9.56 -5.14
N ALA A 55 -1.64 9.71 -4.32
CA ALA A 55 -1.44 8.96 -3.09
C ALA A 55 -0.59 9.83 -2.14
N PRO A 56 -1.20 10.39 -1.07
CA PRO A 56 -0.47 11.22 -0.11
C PRO A 56 0.73 10.49 0.48
N GLY A 57 1.92 11.09 0.41
CA GLY A 57 3.16 10.52 0.96
C GLY A 57 3.81 9.41 0.11
N ALA A 58 3.27 9.11 -1.07
CA ALA A 58 3.86 8.17 -2.03
C ALA A 58 4.31 8.90 -3.30
N THR A 59 5.21 8.26 -4.06
CA THR A 59 5.65 8.73 -5.38
C THR A 59 5.31 7.66 -6.40
N LEU A 60 4.68 8.05 -7.51
CA LEU A 60 4.49 7.15 -8.66
C LEU A 60 5.84 6.95 -9.36
N VAL A 61 6.28 5.71 -9.50
CA VAL A 61 7.53 5.36 -10.20
C VAL A 61 7.18 4.65 -11.50
N GLY A 62 7.31 5.38 -12.61
CA GLY A 62 7.01 4.88 -13.96
C GLY A 62 5.51 4.79 -14.23
N ASN A 63 5.08 5.38 -15.36
CA ASN A 63 3.77 5.19 -15.98
C ASN A 63 3.89 5.52 -17.47
#